data_AF-A0A4T0REQ8-F1
#
_entry.id   AF-A0A4T0REQ8-F1
#
_cell.length_a   1.000
_cell.length_b   1.000
_cell.length_c   1.000
_cell.angle_alpha   90.00
_cell.angle_beta   90.00
_cell.angle_gamma   90.00
#
_symmetry.space_group_name_H-M   'P 1'
#
loop_
_entity.id
_entity.type
_entity.pdbx_description
1 polymer ?
#
loop_
_entity_poly.entity_id
_entity_poly.type
_entity_poly.pdbx_seq_one_letter_code
_entity_poly.pdbx_strand_id
1 'polypeptide(L)'
;MYPFEKSPLSPRFRGEHALRRYPTGEERCIACKLCEAICPAQAITIESEARDDGARRTTRYDIDMTKCIYCGYCQEACPVDAIVETQNAEYSTETREELLYNKEKLLANGDRAEAEIAANIVADHPYR
;
A
#
# COMPACT_ATOMS: atom_id res chain seq x y z
N MET A 1 -3.85 -26.90 -12.49
CA MET A 1 -4.48 -26.89 -11.15
C MET A 1 -3.54 -26.23 -10.15
N TYR A 2 -4.07 -25.46 -9.18
CA TYR A 2 -3.27 -24.80 -8.13
C TYR A 2 -2.34 -25.80 -7.44
N PRO A 3 -1.05 -25.47 -7.21
CA PRO A 3 -0.40 -24.15 -7.29
C PRO A 3 0.23 -23.78 -8.64
N PHE A 4 0.21 -24.67 -9.64
CA PHE A 4 0.95 -24.47 -10.90
C PHE A 4 0.26 -23.54 -11.90
N GLU A 5 -1.05 -23.35 -11.75
CA GLU A 5 -1.87 -22.47 -12.58
C GLU A 5 -2.70 -21.58 -11.65
N LYS A 6 -2.55 -20.26 -11.80
CA LYS A 6 -3.32 -19.25 -11.06
C LYS A 6 -4.48 -18.75 -11.91
N SER A 7 -5.56 -18.38 -11.24
CA SER A 7 -6.70 -17.75 -11.93
C SER A 7 -6.31 -16.36 -12.44
N PRO A 8 -6.84 -15.94 -13.59
CA PRO A 8 -6.59 -14.59 -14.09
C PRO A 8 -7.15 -13.55 -13.12
N LEU A 9 -6.35 -12.53 -12.80
CA LEU A 9 -6.73 -11.42 -11.91
C LEU A 9 -6.96 -10.15 -12.72
N SER A 10 -7.94 -9.36 -12.29
CA SER A 10 -8.19 -8.03 -12.84
C SER A 10 -7.11 -7.05 -12.37
N PRO A 11 -6.72 -6.04 -13.16
CA PRO A 11 -5.86 -4.93 -12.70
C PRO A 11 -6.41 -4.18 -11.48
N ARG A 12 -7.71 -4.31 -11.20
CA ARG A 12 -8.41 -3.71 -10.05
C ARG A 12 -8.44 -4.58 -8.80
N PHE A 13 -7.76 -5.72 -8.81
CA PHE A 13 -7.73 -6.60 -7.65
C PHE A 13 -7.11 -5.88 -6.45
N ARG A 14 -7.65 -6.17 -5.26
CA ARG A 14 -7.25 -5.55 -3.99
C ARG A 14 -6.66 -6.61 -3.06
N GLY A 15 -5.34 -6.60 -2.91
CA GLY A 15 -4.58 -7.56 -2.09
C GLY A 15 -3.66 -6.89 -1.08
N GLU A 16 -2.45 -7.43 -0.93
CA GLU A 16 -1.43 -6.95 0.01
C GLU A 16 -1.12 -5.47 -0.25
N HIS A 17 -1.03 -4.66 0.80
CA HIS A 17 -0.74 -3.24 0.65
C HIS A 17 0.75 -2.98 0.40
N ALA A 18 1.04 -1.93 -0.36
CA ALA A 18 2.38 -1.49 -0.70
C ALA A 18 2.50 0.03 -0.67
N LEU A 19 3.65 0.53 -0.18
CA LEU A 19 4.04 1.93 -0.30
C LEU A 19 5.00 2.08 -1.48
N ARG A 20 4.67 3.01 -2.38
CA ARG A 20 5.44 3.25 -3.61
C ARG A 20 6.43 4.39 -3.49
N ARG A 21 7.42 4.35 -4.37
CA ARG A 21 8.43 5.39 -4.57
C ARG A 21 8.24 6.07 -5.92
N TYR A 22 8.81 7.26 -6.05
CA TYR A 22 9.05 7.88 -7.34
C TYR A 22 10.19 7.16 -8.06
N PRO A 23 10.33 7.31 -9.39
CA PRO A 23 11.47 6.75 -10.14
C PRO A 23 12.84 7.24 -9.65
N THR A 24 12.87 8.35 -8.90
CA THR A 24 14.07 8.89 -8.24
C THR A 24 14.47 8.13 -6.97
N GLY A 25 13.65 7.19 -6.50
CA GLY A 25 13.84 6.45 -5.24
C GLY A 25 13.23 7.12 -4.00
N GLU A 26 12.77 8.36 -4.12
CA GLU A 26 12.10 9.09 -3.04
C GLU A 26 10.71 8.50 -2.77
N GLU A 27 10.32 8.36 -1.51
CA GLU A 27 8.98 7.88 -1.16
C GLU A 27 7.88 8.85 -1.62
N ARG A 28 6.76 8.31 -2.12
CA ARG A 28 5.63 9.15 -2.59
C ARG A 28 4.84 9.77 -1.44
N CYS A 29 4.84 9.14 -0.27
CA CYS A 29 4.01 9.54 0.85
C CYS A 29 4.42 10.93 1.37
N ILE A 30 3.46 11.86 1.38
CA ILE A 30 3.64 13.24 1.88
C ILE A 30 3.03 13.44 3.29
N ALA A 31 2.69 12.36 3.98
CA ALA A 31 2.10 12.39 5.32
C ALA A 31 0.83 13.25 5.46
N CYS A 32 -0.04 13.25 4.44
CA CYS A 32 -1.30 14.02 4.44
C CYS A 32 -2.38 13.46 5.39
N LYS A 33 -2.24 12.22 5.85
CA LYS A 33 -3.19 11.50 6.72
C LYS A 33 -4.60 11.27 6.16
N LEU A 34 -4.82 11.48 4.86
CA LEU A 34 -6.12 11.22 4.23
C LEU A 34 -6.51 9.73 4.27
N CYS A 35 -5.54 8.84 4.04
CA CYS A 35 -5.76 7.39 4.11
C CYS A 35 -6.12 6.91 5.52
N GLU A 36 -5.54 7.52 6.56
CA GLU A 36 -5.89 7.26 7.97
C GLU A 36 -7.32 7.74 8.27
N ALA A 37 -7.68 8.95 7.80
CA ALA A 37 -9.00 9.53 8.04
C ALA A 37 -10.14 8.79 7.33
N ILE A 38 -9.92 8.29 6.11
CA ILE A 38 -10.97 7.61 5.32
C ILE A 38 -11.12 6.13 5.68
N CYS A 39 -10.16 5.54 6.41
CA CYS A 39 -10.14 4.11 6.70
C CYS A 39 -11.36 3.73 7.57
N PRO A 40 -12.32 2.94 7.05
CA PRO A 40 -13.55 2.62 7.79
C PRO A 40 -13.29 1.74 9.00
N ALA A 41 -12.23 0.92 8.95
CA ALA A 41 -11.83 0.02 10.03
C ALA A 41 -10.77 0.62 10.97
N GLN A 42 -10.34 1.87 10.73
CA GLN A 42 -9.28 2.53 11.51
C GLN A 42 -8.01 1.65 11.65
N ALA A 43 -7.63 0.97 10.57
CA ALA A 43 -6.51 0.03 10.54
C ALA A 43 -5.14 0.71 10.37
N ILE A 44 -5.13 1.97 9.94
CA ILE A 44 -3.92 2.72 9.58
C ILE A 44 -3.57 3.68 10.71
N THR A 45 -2.30 3.72 11.12
CA THR A 45 -1.77 4.67 12.10
C THR A 45 -0.59 5.44 11.50
N ILE A 46 -0.66 6.78 11.48
CA ILE A 46 0.36 7.62 10.84
C ILE A 46 0.91 8.68 11.80
N GLU A 47 2.23 8.71 11.92
CA GLU A 47 2.98 9.79 12.58
C GLU A 47 3.93 10.45 11.58
N SER A 48 4.12 11.75 11.70
CA SER A 48 4.86 12.55 10.72
C SER A 48 5.69 13.62 11.39
N GLU A 49 6.91 13.79 10.92
CA GLU A 49 7.82 14.85 11.35
C GLU A 49 8.36 15.60 10.13
N ALA A 50 8.88 16.80 10.36
CA ALA A 50 9.63 17.53 9.34
C ALA A 50 11.03 16.92 9.26
N ARG A 51 11.44 16.52 8.06
CA ARG A 51 12.81 16.07 7.78
C ARG A 51 13.73 17.29 7.62
N ASP A 52 15.04 17.07 7.75
CA ASP A 52 16.08 18.11 7.65
C ASP A 52 16.06 18.89 6.32
N ASP A 53 15.52 18.29 5.26
CA ASP A 53 15.35 18.92 3.94
C ASP A 53 14.10 19.83 3.85
N GLY A 54 13.36 19.98 4.94
CA GLY A 54 12.10 20.72 5.01
C GLY A 54 10.89 19.96 4.46
N ALA A 55 11.08 18.73 3.94
CA ALA A 55 9.99 17.91 3.47
C ALA A 55 9.27 17.25 4.64
N ARG A 56 7.93 17.17 4.56
CA ARG A 56 7.13 16.41 5.53
C ARG A 56 7.09 14.94 5.11
N ARG A 57 7.52 14.06 6.02
CA ARG A 57 7.57 12.61 5.79
C ARG A 57 7.01 11.85 6.99
N THR A 58 6.66 10.59 6.76
CA THR A 58 6.12 9.73 7.82
C THR A 58 7.27 9.13 8.61
N THR A 59 7.26 9.28 9.92
CA THR A 59 8.15 8.53 10.83
C THR A 59 7.57 7.15 11.10
N ARG A 60 6.24 7.08 11.21
CA ARG A 60 5.48 5.87 11.41
C ARG A 60 4.35 5.76 10.40
N TYR A 61 4.21 4.59 9.81
CA TYR A 61 3.11 4.27 8.92
C TYR A 61 2.81 2.78 9.10
N ASP A 62 1.86 2.48 9.97
CA ASP A 62 1.51 1.11 10.32
C ASP A 62 0.13 0.76 9.77
N ILE A 63 -0.04 -0.46 9.29
CA ILE A 63 -1.32 -1.03 8.90
C ILE A 63 -1.52 -2.36 9.64
N ASP A 64 -2.59 -2.43 10.41
CA ASP A 64 -3.06 -3.69 10.99
C ASP A 64 -3.88 -4.46 9.94
N MET A 65 -3.26 -5.45 9.31
CA MET A 65 -3.92 -6.27 8.27
C MET A 65 -5.05 -7.15 8.82
N THR A 66 -5.12 -7.32 10.15
CA THR A 66 -6.23 -8.05 10.80
C THR A 66 -7.48 -7.19 10.97
N LYS A 67 -7.32 -5.86 10.96
CA LYS A 67 -8.42 -4.89 10.95
C LYS A 67 -8.79 -4.47 9.53
N CYS A 68 -7.82 -4.44 8.62
CA CYS A 68 -8.05 -4.03 7.25
C CYS A 68 -9.10 -4.92 6.56
N ILE A 69 -10.03 -4.29 5.86
CA ILE A 69 -11.11 -4.98 5.13
C ILE A 69 -10.91 -4.96 3.60
N TYR A 70 -9.74 -4.54 3.13
CA TYR A 70 -9.35 -4.53 1.70
C TYR A 70 -10.36 -3.82 0.78
N CYS A 71 -10.86 -2.67 1.25
CA CYS A 71 -11.88 -1.89 0.55
C CYS A 71 -11.31 -1.00 -0.56
N GLY A 72 -10.01 -0.68 -0.55
CA GLY A 72 -9.37 0.21 -1.53
C GLY A 72 -9.56 1.71 -1.34
N TYR A 73 -10.28 2.17 -0.31
CA TYR A 73 -10.46 3.61 -0.07
C TYR A 73 -9.16 4.34 0.23
N CYS A 74 -8.18 3.68 0.85
CA CYS A 74 -6.86 4.25 1.07
C CYS A 74 -6.14 4.58 -0.24
N GLN A 75 -6.29 3.72 -1.26
CA GLN A 75 -5.68 3.89 -2.58
C GLN A 75 -6.37 5.01 -3.38
N GLU A 76 -7.69 5.13 -3.29
CA GLU A 76 -8.44 6.19 -3.97
C GLU A 76 -8.27 7.56 -3.31
N ALA A 77 -8.17 7.59 -1.97
CA ALA A 77 -7.99 8.84 -1.23
C ALA A 77 -6.56 9.40 -1.33
N CYS A 78 -5.59 8.63 -1.83
CA CYS A 78 -4.21 9.06 -1.86
C CYS A 78 -3.96 10.04 -3.04
N PRO A 79 -3.59 11.30 -2.78
CA PRO A 79 -3.43 12.30 -3.85
C PRO A 79 -2.17 12.12 -4.70
N VAL A 80 -1.29 11.18 -4.34
CA VAL A 80 0.05 11.00 -4.92
C VAL A 80 0.35 9.53 -5.25
N ASP A 81 -0.66 8.66 -5.19
CA ASP A 81 -0.54 7.21 -5.38
C ASP A 81 0.55 6.57 -4.50
N ALA A 82 0.67 6.99 -3.25
CA ALA A 82 1.66 6.47 -2.32
C ALA A 82 1.30 5.10 -1.77
N ILE A 83 0.06 4.93 -1.29
CA ILE A 83 -0.46 3.65 -0.78
C ILE A 83 -1.32 3.00 -1.86
N VAL A 84 -1.05 1.74 -2.16
CA VAL A 84 -1.77 0.96 -3.16
C VAL A 84 -1.98 -0.47 -2.68
N GLU A 85 -2.97 -1.15 -3.25
CA GLU A 85 -3.20 -2.58 -3.06
C GLU A 85 -2.65 -3.35 -4.27
N THR A 86 -1.84 -4.37 -4.02
CA THR A 86 -1.20 -5.21 -5.03
C THR A 86 -2.10 -6.37 -5.45
N GLN A 87 -1.69 -7.17 -6.45
CA GLN A 87 -2.39 -8.42 -6.76
C GLN A 87 -1.96 -9.60 -5.87
N ASN A 88 -1.06 -9.38 -4.90
CA ASN A 88 -0.64 -10.44 -4.02
C ASN A 88 -1.74 -10.79 -3.01
N ALA A 89 -2.23 -12.02 -3.06
CA ALA A 89 -3.16 -12.60 -2.09
C ALA A 89 -2.51 -13.70 -1.24
N GLU A 90 -1.28 -14.09 -1.55
CA GLU A 90 -0.57 -15.24 -0.98
C GLU A 90 0.47 -14.76 0.03
N TYR A 91 0.00 -14.22 1.16
CA TYR A 91 0.85 -13.70 2.25
C TYR A 91 0.38 -14.17 3.63
N SER A 92 -0.27 -15.34 3.69
CA SER A 92 -0.64 -15.98 4.96
C SER A 92 0.59 -16.18 5.84
N THR A 93 0.46 -15.87 7.12
CA THR A 93 1.52 -15.96 8.13
C THR A 93 1.11 -16.91 9.25
N GLU A 94 2.09 -17.43 9.99
CA GLU A 94 1.87 -18.35 11.11
C GLU A 94 1.51 -17.60 12.41
N THR A 95 1.98 -16.35 12.53
CA THR A 95 1.72 -15.49 13.70
C THR A 95 0.93 -14.25 13.33
N ARG A 96 0.21 -13.69 14.30
CA ARG A 96 -0.60 -12.49 14.11
C ARG A 96 0.27 -11.24 14.02
N GLU A 97 1.39 -11.24 14.73
CA GLU A 97 2.33 -10.12 14.80
C GLU A 97 2.94 -9.83 13.44
N GLU A 98 3.12 -10.85 12.60
CA GLU A 98 3.58 -10.68 11.22
C GLU A 98 2.57 -9.92 10.34
N LEU A 99 1.28 -9.88 10.70
CA LEU A 99 0.23 -9.12 10.01
C LEU A 99 0.11 -7.66 10.48
N LEU A 100 0.94 -7.25 11.44
CA LEU A 100 1.06 -5.85 11.85
C LEU A 100 2.17 -5.19 11.04
N TYR A 101 1.80 -4.65 9.89
CA TYR A 101 2.78 -4.14 8.93
C TYR A 101 3.25 -2.76 9.35
N ASN A 102 4.57 -2.57 9.35
CA ASN A 102 5.19 -1.28 9.55
C ASN A 102 5.56 -0.62 8.20
N LYS A 103 6.06 0.62 8.27
CA LYS A 103 6.46 1.40 7.09
C LYS A 103 7.48 0.67 6.22
N GLU A 104 8.48 0.04 6.84
CA GLU A 104 9.57 -0.65 6.13
C GLU A 104 9.05 -1.85 5.34
N LYS A 105 8.18 -2.66 5.94
CA LYS A 105 7.53 -3.79 5.28
C LYS A 105 6.71 -3.34 4.08
N LEU A 106 5.93 -2.27 4.23
CA LEU A 106 5.11 -1.72 3.14
C LEU A 106 5.95 -1.17 1.99
N LEU A 107 7.07 -0.50 2.29
CA LEU A 107 8.02 -0.04 1.27
C LEU A 107 8.69 -1.21 0.56
N ALA A 108 9.14 -2.23 1.31
CA ALA A 108 9.73 -3.43 0.72
C ALA A 108 8.74 -4.18 -0.19
N ASN A 109 7.46 -4.21 0.18
CA ASN A 109 6.39 -4.75 -0.67
C ASN A 109 6.23 -3.95 -1.96
N GLY A 110 6.27 -2.62 -1.88
CA GLY A 110 6.26 -1.74 -3.04
C GLY A 110 7.46 -1.95 -3.95
N ASP A 111 8.67 -1.97 -3.38
CA ASP A 111 9.90 -2.19 -4.14
C ASP A 111 9.89 -3.55 -4.88
N ARG A 112 9.29 -4.60 -4.28
CA ARG A 112 9.13 -5.92 -4.90
C ARG A 112 8.09 -5.94 -6.01
N ALA A 113 6.99 -5.21 -5.86
CA ALA A 113 5.82 -5.29 -6.75
C ALA A 113 5.66 -4.09 -7.69
N GLU A 114 6.58 -3.10 -7.68
CA GLU A 114 6.42 -1.83 -8.39
C GLU A 114 6.15 -2.00 -9.89
N ALA A 115 6.80 -2.96 -10.54
CA ALA A 115 6.58 -3.23 -11.97
C ALA A 115 5.14 -3.67 -12.27
N GLU A 116 4.57 -4.55 -11.43
CA GLU A 116 3.20 -5.04 -11.55
C GLU A 116 2.20 -3.94 -11.19
N ILE A 117 2.44 -3.24 -10.08
CA ILE A 117 1.63 -2.11 -9.62
C ILE A 117 1.54 -1.03 -10.69
N ALA A 118 2.68 -0.62 -11.27
CA ALA A 118 2.73 0.41 -12.29
C ALA A 118 1.95 0.01 -13.55
N ALA A 119 2.07 -1.25 -14.00
CA ALA A 119 1.32 -1.76 -15.14
C ALA A 119 -0.20 -1.76 -14.87
N ASN A 120 -0.62 -2.18 -13.68
CA ASN A 120 -2.04 -2.21 -13.30
C ASN A 120 -2.64 -0.81 -13.20
N ILE A 121 -1.90 0.16 -12.63
CA ILE A 121 -2.36 1.56 -12.56
C ILE A 121 -2.49 2.15 -13.95
N VAL A 122 -1.54 1.91 -14.86
CA VAL A 122 -1.66 2.39 -16.26
C VAL A 122 -2.89 1.80 -16.95
N ALA A 123 -3.21 0.53 -16.70
CA ALA A 123 -4.38 -0.11 -17.25
C ALA A 123 -5.70 0.44 -16.68
N ASP A 124 -5.73 0.84 -15.39
CA ASP A 124 -6.93 1.32 -14.71
C ASP A 124 -7.14 2.84 -14.73
N HIS A 125 -6.07 3.63 -14.96
CA HIS A 125 -6.09 5.09 -14.92
C HIS A 125 -7.24 5.76 -15.72
N PRO A 126 -7.71 5.24 -16.87
CA PRO A 126 -8.83 5.87 -17.58
C PRO A 126 -10.17 5.84 -16.84
N TYR A 127 -10.30 5.03 -15.79
CA TYR A 127 -11.54 4.78 -15.06
C TYR A 127 -11.51 5.32 -13.61
N ARG A 128 -10.44 6.01 -13.25
CA ARG A 128 -10.22 6.60 -11.93
C ARG A 128 -10.18 8.12 -11.99
#